data_AF-A0A165XHJ8-F1
#
_entry.id   AF-A0A165XHJ8-F1
#
_cell.length_a   1.000
_cell.length_b   1.000
_cell.length_c   1.000
_cell.angle_alpha   90.00
_cell.angle_beta   90.00
_cell.angle_gamma   90.00
#
_symmetry.space_group_name_H-M   'P 1'
#
loop_
_entity.id
_entity.type
_entity.pdbx_description
1 polymer ?
#
loop_
_entity_poly.entity_id
_entity_poly.type
_entity_poly.pdbx_seq_one_letter_code
_entity_poly.pdbx_strand_id
1 'polypeptide(L)'
;MAQLIRSAKSGSDWSDNELFAFNILIQDVDAATFFGTPQLPATTVSPIILNNVARPPAPAVVTKDERIFFEFLDRANVLEKAAVDDLAGHILRMLDFDGNERSITTKRELSFTMCGTRVRATADIAITESSKYSLMVREDKRSTVVDEPVPQLVAEAIAAFVENNRLRRPTLAQQTIPAITMVGPRPIFYKVPVTQALVSALITGEYPAQPTVVQRLVPPVPDEEAYMIHGMNPLADRHIVFQCLEAMRGLL
;
A
#
# COMPACT_ATOMS: atom_id res chain seq x y z
N MET A 1 -29.20 -2.82 -4.01
CA MET A 1 -28.72 -3.36 -2.73
C MET A 1 -29.15 -2.45 -1.59
N ALA A 2 -30.38 -2.66 -1.10
CA ALA A 2 -30.92 -1.91 0.03
C ALA A 2 -30.56 -2.65 1.33
N GLN A 3 -29.99 -1.93 2.31
CA GLN A 3 -29.86 -2.25 3.75
C GLN A 3 -28.44 -2.22 4.38
N LEU A 4 -27.39 -1.79 3.68
CA LEU A 4 -26.16 -1.37 4.38
C LEU A 4 -26.32 0.07 4.90
N ILE A 5 -26.18 0.25 6.22
CA ILE A 5 -26.20 1.57 6.86
C ILE A 5 -24.91 2.30 6.48
N ARG A 6 -25.05 3.48 5.86
CA ARG A 6 -23.93 4.40 5.62
C ARG A 6 -23.90 5.43 6.74
N SER A 7 -22.98 5.25 7.67
CA SER A 7 -22.71 6.22 8.72
C SER A 7 -21.28 6.73 8.61
N ALA A 8 -21.05 7.93 9.13
CA ALA A 8 -19.71 8.49 9.19
C ALA A 8 -18.81 7.61 10.07
N LYS A 9 -17.68 7.19 9.52
CA LYS A 9 -16.71 6.35 10.20
C LYS A 9 -15.28 6.81 9.89
N SER A 10 -14.41 6.77 10.89
CA SER A 10 -12.96 6.95 10.69
C SER A 10 -12.47 5.91 9.68
N GLY A 11 -11.60 6.31 8.74
CA GLY A 11 -10.97 5.42 7.77
C GLY A 11 -10.24 4.24 8.45
N SER A 12 -9.66 4.47 9.63
CA SER A 12 -9.03 3.40 10.42
C SER A 12 -10.01 2.32 10.92
N ASP A 13 -11.29 2.66 10.99
CA ASP A 13 -12.36 1.75 11.44
C ASP A 13 -13.15 1.16 10.26
N TRP A 14 -12.80 1.52 9.02
CA TRP A 14 -13.44 0.93 7.83
C TRP A 14 -13.26 -0.59 7.82
N SER A 15 -14.28 -1.29 7.36
CA SER A 15 -14.25 -2.71 7.03
C SER A 15 -14.86 -2.93 5.65
N ASP A 16 -14.98 -4.19 5.22
CA ASP A 16 -15.63 -4.54 3.95
C ASP A 16 -17.04 -3.97 3.83
N ASN A 17 -17.72 -3.71 4.94
CA ASN A 17 -19.02 -3.04 4.96
C ASN A 17 -18.97 -1.69 4.24
N GLU A 18 -17.91 -0.90 4.43
CA GLU A 18 -17.76 0.38 3.74
C GLU A 18 -17.47 0.16 2.25
N LEU A 19 -16.67 -0.84 1.88
CA LEU A 19 -16.43 -1.19 0.48
C LEU A 19 -17.76 -1.55 -0.22
N PHE A 20 -18.56 -2.44 0.37
CA PHE A 20 -19.87 -2.80 -0.16
C PHE A 20 -20.85 -1.62 -0.17
N ALA A 21 -20.86 -0.81 0.89
CA ALA A 21 -21.77 0.33 1.00
C ALA A 21 -21.49 1.41 -0.03
N PHE A 22 -20.24 1.56 -0.50
CA PHE A 22 -19.85 2.53 -1.52
C PHE A 22 -19.48 1.89 -2.86
N ASN A 23 -19.97 0.66 -3.13
CA ASN A 23 -19.79 -0.02 -4.41
C ASN A 23 -18.33 -0.13 -4.86
N ILE A 24 -17.43 -0.41 -3.92
CA ILE A 24 -16.00 -0.56 -4.17
C ILE A 24 -15.72 -2.05 -4.28
N LEU A 25 -15.14 -2.46 -5.40
CA LEU A 25 -14.80 -3.84 -5.71
C LEU A 25 -13.28 -3.99 -5.76
N ILE A 26 -12.76 -5.07 -5.20
CA ILE A 26 -11.36 -5.46 -5.35
C ILE A 26 -11.28 -6.46 -6.49
N GLN A 27 -10.39 -6.21 -7.45
CA GLN A 27 -10.17 -7.09 -8.59
C GLN A 27 -8.70 -7.47 -8.67
N ASP A 28 -8.42 -8.77 -8.56
CA ASP A 28 -7.09 -9.30 -8.81
C ASP A 28 -6.75 -9.20 -10.30
N VAL A 29 -5.55 -8.72 -10.58
CA VAL A 29 -5.01 -8.56 -11.93
C VAL A 29 -3.57 -9.07 -11.98
N ASP A 30 -3.13 -9.51 -13.16
CA ASP A 30 -1.73 -9.89 -13.37
C ASP A 30 -0.79 -8.68 -13.36
N ALA A 31 0.51 -8.95 -13.22
CA ALA A 31 1.54 -7.90 -13.18
C ALA A 31 1.58 -7.06 -14.46
N ALA A 32 1.28 -7.67 -15.62
CA ALA A 32 1.32 -6.98 -16.90
C ALA A 32 0.21 -5.92 -17.01
N THR A 33 -0.99 -6.29 -16.59
CA THR A 33 -2.17 -5.43 -16.50
C THR A 33 -1.96 -4.37 -15.42
N PHE A 34 -1.44 -4.76 -14.26
CA PHE A 34 -1.22 -3.84 -13.15
C PHE A 34 -0.19 -2.77 -13.47
N PHE A 35 0.99 -3.12 -14.00
CA PHE A 35 2.06 -2.16 -14.27
C PHE A 35 2.01 -1.55 -15.68
N GLY A 36 1.21 -2.11 -16.59
CA GLY A 36 1.18 -1.69 -18.00
C GLY A 36 2.42 -2.10 -18.80
N THR A 37 3.19 -3.08 -18.30
CA THR A 37 4.39 -3.62 -18.94
C THR A 37 4.41 -5.15 -18.82
N PRO A 38 4.70 -5.90 -19.90
CA PRO A 38 4.70 -7.36 -19.86
C PRO A 38 5.82 -7.95 -18.99
N GLN A 39 6.86 -7.16 -18.70
CA GLN A 39 8.02 -7.61 -17.95
C GLN A 39 8.28 -6.66 -16.77
N LEU A 40 8.49 -7.26 -15.60
CA LEU A 40 8.94 -6.55 -14.41
C LEU A 40 10.40 -6.07 -14.59
N PRO A 41 10.78 -4.91 -14.04
CA PRO A 41 12.13 -4.39 -14.15
C PRO A 41 13.15 -5.33 -13.49
N ALA A 42 14.40 -5.25 -13.92
CA ALA A 42 15.50 -5.92 -13.21
C ALA A 42 15.75 -5.19 -11.88
N THR A 43 15.90 -5.96 -10.79
CA THR A 43 16.11 -5.38 -9.48
C THR A 43 17.51 -4.78 -9.32
N THR A 44 17.59 -3.60 -8.70
CA THR A 44 18.85 -2.94 -8.33
C THR A 44 19.33 -3.30 -6.91
N VAL A 45 18.57 -4.14 -6.20
CA VAL A 45 18.85 -4.54 -4.82
C VAL A 45 20.11 -5.41 -4.74
N SER A 46 20.84 -5.26 -3.64
CA SER A 46 22.10 -5.98 -3.41
C SER A 46 21.91 -7.51 -3.54
N PRO A 47 22.83 -8.21 -4.23
CA PRO A 47 22.88 -9.67 -4.24
C PRO A 47 22.97 -10.28 -2.83
N ILE A 48 23.51 -9.57 -1.84
CA ILE A 48 23.55 -10.04 -0.45
C ILE A 48 22.14 -10.20 0.11
N ILE A 49 21.26 -9.22 -0.10
CA ILE A 49 19.85 -9.27 0.31
C ILE A 49 19.09 -10.33 -0.48
N LEU A 50 19.37 -10.44 -1.78
CA LEU A 50 18.59 -11.27 -2.68
C LEU A 50 18.94 -12.77 -2.62
N ASN A 51 20.17 -13.11 -2.24
CA ASN A 51 20.68 -14.49 -2.33
C ASN A 51 20.97 -15.15 -0.97
N ASN A 52 20.69 -14.48 0.15
CA ASN A 52 20.90 -15.02 1.48
C ASN A 52 19.61 -14.99 2.30
N VAL A 53 19.22 -16.12 2.88
CA VAL A 53 17.98 -16.21 3.69
C VAL A 53 18.10 -15.35 4.94
N ALA A 54 19.29 -15.34 5.54
CA ALA A 54 19.65 -14.54 6.71
C ALA A 54 20.94 -13.76 6.44
N ARG A 55 21.27 -12.82 7.33
CA ARG A 55 22.52 -12.07 7.25
C ARG A 55 23.73 -13.01 7.19
N PRO A 56 24.63 -12.89 6.19
CA PRO A 56 25.85 -13.67 6.15
C PRO A 56 26.71 -13.52 7.41
N PRO A 57 27.28 -14.62 7.97
CA PRO A 57 28.14 -14.54 9.13
C PRO A 57 29.51 -13.93 8.79
N ALA A 58 30.26 -13.52 9.81
CA ALA A 58 31.66 -13.12 9.63
C ALA A 58 32.46 -14.27 8.97
N PRO A 59 33.40 -13.98 8.05
CA PRO A 59 34.00 -12.68 7.76
C PRO A 59 33.35 -11.90 6.61
N ALA A 60 32.12 -12.25 6.19
CA ALA A 60 31.45 -11.53 5.10
C ALA A 60 31.29 -10.03 5.41
N VAL A 61 31.65 -9.19 4.45
CA VAL A 61 31.46 -7.73 4.55
C VAL A 61 30.04 -7.41 4.12
N VAL A 62 29.25 -6.88 5.05
CA VAL A 62 27.84 -6.52 4.86
C VAL A 62 27.69 -5.03 5.14
N THR A 63 27.02 -4.30 4.25
CA THR A 63 26.77 -2.86 4.44
C THR A 63 25.81 -2.62 5.59
N LYS A 64 25.70 -1.35 6.02
CA LYS A 64 24.73 -0.96 7.06
C LYS A 64 23.30 -1.27 6.61
N ASP A 65 22.94 -0.95 5.36
CA ASP A 65 21.58 -1.12 4.85
C ASP A 65 21.20 -2.58 4.67
N GLU A 66 22.14 -3.41 4.22
CA GLU A 66 21.95 -4.87 4.15
C GLU A 66 21.76 -5.47 5.55
N ARG A 67 22.56 -5.04 6.54
CA ARG A 67 22.41 -5.50 7.92
C ARG A 67 21.05 -5.12 8.50
N ILE A 68 20.63 -3.87 8.31
CA ILE A 68 19.34 -3.37 8.82
C ILE A 68 18.17 -4.09 8.13
N PHE A 69 18.28 -4.38 6.83
CA PHE A 69 17.27 -5.15 6.12
C PHE A 69 17.02 -6.51 6.78
N PHE A 70 18.06 -7.29 7.05
CA PHE A 70 17.90 -8.60 7.70
C PHE A 70 17.34 -8.47 9.12
N GLU A 71 17.81 -7.49 9.89
CA GLU A 71 17.32 -7.24 11.25
C GLU A 71 15.81 -6.92 11.26
N PHE A 72 15.35 -6.05 10.35
CA PHE A 72 13.93 -5.71 10.25
C PHE A 72 13.09 -6.84 9.65
N LEU A 73 13.64 -7.62 8.71
CA LEU A 73 12.97 -8.81 8.19
C LEU A 73 12.72 -9.84 9.29
N ASP A 74 13.74 -10.14 10.10
CA ASP A 74 13.63 -11.07 11.23
C ASP A 74 12.61 -10.58 12.27
N ARG A 75 12.60 -9.27 12.59
CA ARG A 75 11.61 -8.70 13.51
C ARG A 75 10.19 -8.69 12.95
N ALA A 76 10.02 -8.42 11.66
CA ALA A 76 8.70 -8.47 11.00
C ALA A 76 8.14 -9.91 10.96
N ASN A 77 9.01 -10.92 10.90
CA ASN A 77 8.62 -12.33 10.95
C ASN A 77 8.05 -12.78 12.30
N VAL A 78 8.47 -12.16 13.40
CA VAL A 78 7.94 -12.46 14.74
C VAL A 78 6.70 -11.62 15.10
N LEU A 79 6.09 -10.95 14.11
CA LEU A 79 4.85 -10.17 14.21
C LEU A 79 4.88 -9.06 15.26
N GLU A 80 6.07 -8.50 15.54
CA GLU A 80 6.17 -7.24 16.27
C GLU A 80 5.62 -6.12 15.36
N LYS A 81 4.42 -5.59 15.66
CA LYS A 81 3.73 -4.60 14.79
C LYS A 81 4.61 -3.43 14.36
N ALA A 82 5.40 -2.88 15.29
CA ALA A 82 6.31 -1.77 15.00
C ALA A 82 7.43 -2.17 14.01
N ALA A 83 7.80 -3.45 13.93
CA ALA A 83 8.85 -3.93 13.05
C ALA A 83 8.43 -3.98 11.58
N VAL A 84 7.13 -4.11 11.29
CA VAL A 84 6.64 -4.10 9.90
C VAL A 84 6.72 -2.67 9.34
N ASP A 85 6.39 -1.65 10.14
CA ASP A 85 6.62 -0.24 9.80
C ASP A 85 8.11 0.05 9.53
N ASP A 86 9.00 -0.46 10.39
CA ASP A 86 10.46 -0.32 10.26
C ASP A 86 10.95 -0.95 8.95
N LEU A 87 10.51 -2.18 8.66
CA LEU A 87 10.86 -2.92 7.44
C LEU A 87 10.36 -2.20 6.18
N ALA A 88 9.08 -1.82 6.15
CA ALA A 88 8.47 -1.11 5.04
C ALA A 88 9.21 0.21 4.77
N GLY A 89 9.43 1.00 5.82
CA GLY A 89 10.13 2.28 5.72
C GLY A 89 11.59 2.12 5.27
N HIS A 90 12.28 1.06 5.69
CA HIS A 90 13.64 0.77 5.23
C HIS A 90 13.68 0.36 3.77
N ILE A 91 12.78 -0.51 3.33
CA ILE A 91 12.69 -0.95 1.93
C ILE A 91 12.41 0.23 1.00
N LEU A 92 11.46 1.10 1.36
CA LEU A 92 11.13 2.28 0.55
C LEU A 92 12.32 3.22 0.37
N ARG A 93 13.12 3.45 1.44
CA ARG A 93 14.36 4.25 1.35
C ARG A 93 15.43 3.57 0.52
N MET A 94 15.64 2.28 0.73
CA MET A 94 16.63 1.49 -0.03
C MET A 94 16.32 1.51 -1.53
N LEU A 95 15.03 1.54 -1.88
CA LEU A 95 14.56 1.64 -3.26
C LEU A 95 14.35 3.09 -3.71
N ASP A 96 14.82 4.12 -3.00
CA ASP A 96 14.77 5.52 -3.45
C ASP A 96 13.34 6.03 -3.77
N PHE A 97 12.34 5.61 -2.99
CA PHE A 97 10.98 6.16 -3.07
C PHE A 97 10.91 7.62 -2.61
N ASP A 98 11.90 8.09 -1.85
CA ASP A 98 12.13 9.49 -1.46
C ASP A 98 13.13 10.22 -2.39
N GLY A 99 13.50 9.64 -3.52
CA GLY A 99 14.27 10.33 -4.56
C GLY A 99 13.44 11.38 -5.33
N ASN A 100 14.11 12.31 -6.03
CA ASN A 100 13.50 13.30 -6.94
C ASN A 100 12.38 14.16 -6.30
N GLU A 101 12.71 14.92 -5.26
CA GLU A 101 11.77 15.81 -4.50
C GLU A 101 10.65 15.10 -3.74
N ARG A 102 10.64 13.77 -3.74
CA ARG A 102 9.71 12.98 -2.93
C ARG A 102 10.18 12.94 -1.48
N SER A 103 9.27 12.67 -0.56
CA SER A 103 9.59 12.41 0.84
C SER A 103 8.70 11.32 1.43
N ILE A 104 9.31 10.46 2.23
CA ILE A 104 8.62 9.46 3.03
C ILE A 104 8.12 10.14 4.32
N THR A 105 6.81 10.10 4.52
CA THR A 105 6.15 10.60 5.73
C THR A 105 5.50 9.44 6.48
N THR A 106 5.46 9.50 7.81
CA THR A 106 4.88 8.43 8.65
C THR A 106 3.73 8.96 9.51
N LYS A 107 2.79 8.07 9.82
CA LYS A 107 1.61 8.33 10.68
C LYS A 107 0.85 9.62 10.30
N ARG A 108 0.67 9.85 9.00
CA ARG A 108 0.06 11.07 8.49
C ARG A 108 -1.45 10.99 8.63
N GLU A 109 -2.01 11.90 9.41
CA GLU A 109 -3.46 12.07 9.51
C GLU A 109 -3.99 12.89 8.32
N LEU A 110 -4.94 12.31 7.60
CA LEU A 110 -5.66 12.89 6.47
C LEU A 110 -7.14 13.03 6.84
N SER A 111 -7.85 13.96 6.20
CA SER A 111 -9.27 14.18 6.43
C SER A 111 -10.09 14.09 5.15
N PHE A 112 -11.30 13.56 5.26
CA PHE A 112 -12.33 13.66 4.23
C PHE A 112 -13.72 13.75 4.89
N THR A 113 -14.76 13.97 4.09
CA THR A 113 -16.14 14.04 4.59
C THR A 113 -16.91 12.80 4.19
N MET A 114 -17.62 12.21 5.15
CA MET A 114 -18.47 11.04 4.98
C MET A 114 -19.80 11.26 5.69
N CYS A 115 -20.92 11.06 5.00
CA CYS A 115 -22.28 11.29 5.49
C CYS A 115 -22.43 12.65 6.21
N GLY A 116 -21.97 13.73 5.57
CA GLY A 116 -22.00 15.10 6.10
C GLY A 116 -21.03 15.40 7.26
N THR A 117 -20.26 14.40 7.74
CA THR A 117 -19.34 14.55 8.88
C THR A 117 -17.89 14.46 8.43
N ARG A 118 -17.03 15.34 8.94
CA ARG A 118 -15.58 15.24 8.73
C ARG A 118 -15.02 14.06 9.52
N VAL A 119 -14.40 13.12 8.81
CA VAL A 119 -13.74 11.93 9.37
C VAL A 119 -12.25 11.95 9.02
N ARG A 120 -11.50 11.06 9.65
CA ARG A 120 -10.04 10.97 9.52
C ARG A 120 -9.61 9.62 8.98
N ALA A 121 -8.48 9.58 8.28
CA ALA A 121 -7.75 8.37 7.96
C ALA A 121 -6.27 8.59 8.30
N THR A 122 -5.56 7.55 8.72
CA THR A 122 -4.15 7.68 9.12
C THR A 122 -3.30 6.71 8.34
N ALA A 123 -2.58 7.22 7.33
CA ALA A 123 -1.60 6.42 6.60
C ALA A 123 -0.40 6.10 7.49
N ASP A 124 0.01 4.85 7.53
CA ASP A 124 1.17 4.43 8.33
C ASP A 124 2.47 4.94 7.71
N ILE A 125 2.60 4.82 6.39
CA ILE A 125 3.62 5.49 5.58
C ILE A 125 2.95 6.09 4.33
N ALA A 126 3.38 7.28 3.92
CA ALA A 126 2.93 7.94 2.70
C ALA A 126 4.11 8.60 1.98
N ILE A 127 4.15 8.48 0.65
CA ILE A 127 5.08 9.25 -0.19
C ILE A 127 4.39 10.54 -0.62
N THR A 128 5.12 11.64 -0.49
CA THR A 128 4.67 12.94 -0.97
C THR A 128 5.64 13.55 -1.97
N GLU A 129 5.10 14.16 -3.02
CA GLU A 129 5.85 14.90 -4.04
C GLU A 129 5.23 16.30 -4.18
N SER A 130 6.03 17.36 -3.99
CA SER A 130 5.53 18.75 -4.00
C SER A 130 4.26 18.96 -3.15
N SER A 131 4.21 18.36 -1.95
CA SER A 131 3.06 18.34 -1.04
C SER A 131 1.81 17.55 -1.48
N LYS A 132 1.89 16.77 -2.57
CA LYS A 132 0.84 15.84 -2.99
C LYS A 132 1.17 14.43 -2.55
N TYR A 133 0.17 13.71 -2.08
CA TYR A 133 0.27 12.29 -1.77
C TYR A 133 0.26 11.45 -3.05
N SER A 134 1.31 10.67 -3.27
CA SER A 134 1.51 9.84 -4.48
C SER A 134 1.51 8.33 -4.22
N LEU A 135 1.82 7.89 -2.99
CA LEU A 135 1.73 6.47 -2.58
C LEU A 135 1.23 6.37 -1.14
N MET A 136 0.26 5.50 -0.88
CA MET A 136 -0.15 5.12 0.48
C MET A 136 0.38 3.74 0.84
N VAL A 137 0.90 3.55 2.06
CA VAL A 137 1.30 2.24 2.56
C VAL A 137 0.67 2.00 3.93
N ARG A 138 -0.04 0.87 4.03
CA ARG A 138 -0.81 0.48 5.20
C ARG A 138 -0.32 -0.86 5.75
N GLU A 139 0.07 -0.85 7.02
CA GLU A 139 0.36 -2.04 7.78
C GLU A 139 -0.89 -2.55 8.50
N ASP A 140 -1.03 -3.87 8.69
CA ASP A 140 -2.09 -4.39 9.55
C ASP A 140 -1.63 -4.59 10.99
N LYS A 141 -2.17 -3.73 11.85
CA LYS A 141 -2.01 -3.81 13.31
C LYS A 141 -2.84 -4.92 13.94
N ARG A 142 -3.63 -5.70 13.21
CA ARG A 142 -4.51 -6.76 13.75
C ARG A 142 -3.82 -8.12 13.61
N SER A 143 -3.90 -8.93 14.66
CA SER A 143 -3.00 -10.07 14.89
C SER A 143 -3.26 -11.31 14.02
N THR A 144 -4.13 -11.21 13.01
CA THR A 144 -4.48 -12.34 12.14
C THR A 144 -3.76 -12.17 10.81
N VAL A 145 -2.79 -13.04 10.55
CA VAL A 145 -1.87 -13.05 9.38
C VAL A 145 -2.58 -12.99 8.01
N VAL A 146 -3.89 -13.21 7.96
CA VAL A 146 -4.64 -13.47 6.73
C VAL A 146 -5.38 -12.24 6.19
N ASP A 147 -5.85 -11.33 7.05
CA ASP A 147 -6.71 -10.24 6.61
C ASP A 147 -5.88 -9.04 6.16
N GLU A 148 -6.06 -8.60 4.91
CA GLU A 148 -5.43 -7.39 4.42
C GLU A 148 -6.25 -6.16 4.82
N PRO A 149 -5.60 -5.06 5.24
CA PRO A 149 -6.28 -3.83 5.67
C PRO A 149 -6.75 -2.98 4.47
N VAL A 150 -7.32 -3.64 3.46
CA VAL A 150 -7.76 -3.01 2.20
C VAL A 150 -8.80 -1.92 2.43
N PRO A 151 -9.84 -2.11 3.29
CA PRO A 151 -10.81 -1.05 3.54
C PRO A 151 -10.17 0.23 4.08
N GLN A 152 -9.19 0.10 4.98
CA GLN A 152 -8.48 1.25 5.54
C GLN A 152 -7.56 1.89 4.50
N LEU A 153 -6.85 1.09 3.70
CA LEU A 153 -6.01 1.58 2.61
C LEU A 153 -6.82 2.38 1.57
N VAL A 154 -8.02 1.91 1.21
CA VAL A 154 -8.94 2.62 0.30
C VAL A 154 -9.38 3.95 0.91
N ALA A 155 -9.72 3.98 2.20
CA ALA A 155 -10.07 5.22 2.90
C ALA A 155 -8.91 6.23 2.89
N GLU A 156 -7.68 5.77 3.11
CA GLU A 156 -6.46 6.58 3.04
C GLU A 156 -6.24 7.17 1.64
N ALA A 157 -6.41 6.37 0.59
CA ALA A 157 -6.32 6.83 -0.80
C ALA A 157 -7.39 7.89 -1.15
N ILE A 158 -8.62 7.72 -0.67
CA ILE A 158 -9.68 8.73 -0.83
C ILE A 158 -9.30 10.02 -0.10
N ALA A 159 -8.82 9.93 1.13
CA ALA A 159 -8.39 11.09 1.91
C ALA A 159 -7.22 11.82 1.23
N ALA A 160 -6.26 11.07 0.68
CA ALA A 160 -5.14 11.59 -0.10
C ALA A 160 -5.62 12.37 -1.33
N PHE A 161 -6.56 11.82 -2.10
CA PHE A 161 -7.17 12.52 -3.24
C PHE A 161 -7.87 13.83 -2.84
N VAL A 162 -8.63 13.81 -1.74
CA VAL A 162 -9.32 15.00 -1.22
C VAL A 162 -8.32 16.10 -0.82
N GLU A 163 -7.27 15.75 -0.08
CA GLU A 163 -6.22 16.71 0.33
C GLU A 163 -5.42 17.21 -0.89
N ASN A 164 -5.08 16.34 -1.84
CA ASN A 164 -4.40 16.71 -3.09
C ASN A 164 -5.21 17.75 -3.89
N ASN A 165 -6.53 17.68 -3.83
CA ASN A 165 -7.43 18.61 -4.51
C ASN A 165 -7.72 19.90 -3.71
N ARG A 166 -7.42 19.94 -2.41
CA ARG A 166 -7.79 21.04 -1.51
C ARG A 166 -7.33 22.41 -2.01
N LEU A 167 -6.05 22.51 -2.40
CA LEU A 167 -5.44 23.75 -2.90
C LEU A 167 -5.35 23.80 -4.44
N ARG A 168 -5.74 22.72 -5.12
CA ARG A 168 -5.66 22.65 -6.58
C ARG A 168 -6.82 23.43 -7.22
N ARG A 169 -6.52 24.24 -8.24
CA ARG A 169 -7.51 24.91 -9.08
C ARG A 169 -7.11 24.77 -10.56
N PRO A 170 -7.92 24.14 -11.43
CA PRO A 170 -9.15 23.37 -11.11
C PRO A 170 -8.84 22.06 -10.35
N THR A 171 -9.83 21.54 -9.63
CA THR A 171 -9.73 20.22 -8.99
C THR A 171 -9.63 19.11 -10.05
N LEU A 172 -8.95 18.02 -9.72
CA LEU A 172 -8.95 16.80 -10.53
C LEU A 172 -10.30 16.10 -10.40
N ALA A 173 -10.87 15.68 -11.52
CA ALA A 173 -12.08 14.87 -11.53
C ALA A 173 -11.82 13.42 -11.07
N GLN A 174 -10.61 12.92 -11.29
CA GLN A 174 -10.17 11.59 -10.87
C GLN A 174 -8.65 11.54 -10.69
N GLN A 175 -8.19 10.61 -9.87
CA GLN A 175 -6.78 10.26 -9.73
C GLN A 175 -6.70 8.78 -9.29
N THR A 176 -5.77 8.03 -9.88
CA THR A 176 -5.40 6.72 -9.32
C THR A 176 -4.29 6.93 -8.31
N ILE A 177 -4.52 6.47 -7.07
CA ILE A 177 -3.51 6.49 -6.01
C ILE A 177 -2.91 5.08 -5.93
N PRO A 178 -1.62 4.91 -6.29
CA PRO A 178 -0.85 3.71 -5.95
C PRO A 178 -0.88 3.48 -4.44
N ALA A 179 -0.98 2.22 -4.04
CA ALA A 179 -1.01 1.87 -2.63
C ALA A 179 -0.43 0.47 -2.37
N ILE A 180 0.05 0.22 -1.15
CA ILE A 180 0.61 -1.07 -0.72
C ILE A 180 0.02 -1.44 0.65
N THR A 181 -0.43 -2.68 0.82
CA THR A 181 -0.60 -3.24 2.17
C THR A 181 0.60 -4.09 2.54
N MET A 182 0.96 -4.12 3.83
CA MET A 182 2.03 -4.98 4.33
C MET A 182 1.59 -5.68 5.60
N VAL A 183 1.53 -7.02 5.56
CA VAL A 183 1.24 -7.87 6.72
C VAL A 183 2.45 -8.77 6.94
N GLY A 184 3.20 -8.54 8.02
CA GLY A 184 4.55 -9.11 8.13
C GLY A 184 5.42 -8.67 6.94
N PRO A 185 6.30 -9.53 6.39
CA PRO A 185 7.12 -9.20 5.23
C PRO A 185 6.40 -9.46 3.88
N ARG A 186 5.07 -9.33 3.82
CA ARG A 186 4.24 -9.63 2.64
C ARG A 186 3.60 -8.36 2.05
N PRO A 187 4.25 -7.69 1.09
CA PRO A 187 3.66 -6.55 0.39
C PRO A 187 2.66 -6.97 -0.70
N ILE A 188 1.46 -6.40 -0.69
CA ILE A 188 0.45 -6.54 -1.75
C ILE A 188 0.16 -5.17 -2.34
N PHE A 189 -0.01 -5.11 -3.67
CA PHE A 189 0.00 -3.87 -4.43
C PHE A 189 -1.40 -3.51 -4.90
N TYR A 190 -1.72 -2.22 -4.85
CA TYR A 190 -3.04 -1.70 -5.18
C TYR A 190 -2.96 -0.46 -6.07
N LYS A 191 -3.93 -0.35 -6.98
CA LYS A 191 -4.26 0.90 -7.67
C LYS A 191 -5.67 1.29 -7.30
N VAL A 192 -5.82 2.39 -6.56
CA VAL A 192 -7.11 2.88 -6.08
C VAL A 192 -7.56 4.06 -6.97
N PRO A 193 -8.43 3.85 -7.97
CA PRO A 193 -9.00 4.94 -8.73
C PRO A 193 -10.02 5.70 -7.86
N VAL A 194 -9.69 6.94 -7.50
CA VAL A 194 -10.60 7.82 -6.76
C VAL A 194 -11.18 8.83 -7.74
N THR A 195 -12.51 8.95 -7.74
CA THR A 195 -13.24 9.91 -8.58
C THR A 195 -13.99 10.92 -7.71
N GLN A 196 -14.28 12.09 -8.26
CA GLN A 196 -15.12 13.08 -7.59
C GLN A 196 -16.53 12.54 -7.34
N ALA A 197 -17.03 11.64 -8.19
CA ALA A 197 -18.33 10.98 -8.00
C ALA A 197 -18.33 10.07 -6.75
N LEU A 198 -17.26 9.29 -6.53
CA LEU A 198 -17.09 8.49 -5.32
C LEU A 198 -17.03 9.39 -4.07
N VAL A 199 -16.26 10.48 -4.13
CA VAL A 199 -16.17 11.45 -3.03
C VAL A 199 -17.52 12.09 -2.73
N SER A 200 -18.29 12.48 -3.76
CA SER A 200 -19.63 13.03 -3.58
C SER A 200 -20.58 12.03 -2.93
N ALA A 201 -20.56 10.76 -3.35
CA ALA A 201 -21.38 9.72 -2.75
C ALA A 201 -21.01 9.46 -1.28
N LEU A 202 -19.73 9.50 -0.93
CA LEU A 202 -19.27 9.45 0.45
C LEU A 202 -19.83 10.61 1.27
N ILE A 203 -19.77 11.84 0.74
CA ILE A 203 -20.30 13.04 1.41
C ILE A 203 -21.80 12.92 1.64
N THR A 204 -22.57 12.53 0.62
CA THR A 204 -24.04 12.45 0.69
C THR A 204 -24.55 11.19 1.38
N GLY A 205 -23.70 10.18 1.57
CA GLY A 205 -24.11 8.87 2.06
C GLY A 205 -24.96 8.10 1.05
N GLU A 206 -24.74 8.32 -0.24
CA GLU A 206 -25.46 7.65 -1.33
C GLU A 206 -24.69 6.43 -1.84
N TYR A 207 -25.41 5.49 -2.46
CA TYR A 207 -24.79 4.35 -3.14
C TYR A 207 -24.33 4.78 -4.54
N PRO A 208 -23.03 4.67 -4.88
CA PRO A 208 -22.56 4.98 -6.23
C PRO A 208 -23.15 4.03 -7.27
N ALA A 209 -23.71 4.57 -8.35
CA ALA A 209 -24.28 3.76 -9.43
C ALA A 209 -23.21 2.96 -10.19
N GLN A 210 -22.03 3.56 -10.40
CA GLN A 210 -20.89 2.89 -11.03
C GLN A 210 -19.95 2.37 -9.95
N PRO A 211 -19.46 1.12 -10.07
CA PRO A 211 -18.52 0.58 -9.12
C PRO A 211 -17.15 1.25 -9.28
N THR A 212 -16.49 1.49 -8.15
CA THR A 212 -15.07 1.79 -8.14
C THR A 212 -14.31 0.47 -8.08
N VAL A 213 -13.55 0.16 -9.13
CA VAL A 213 -12.77 -1.09 -9.18
C VAL A 213 -11.33 -0.79 -8.76
N VAL A 214 -10.96 -1.26 -7.58
CA VAL A 214 -9.59 -1.22 -7.07
C VAL A 214 -8.86 -2.45 -7.62
N GLN A 215 -7.77 -2.20 -8.33
CA GLN A 215 -6.93 -3.30 -8.81
C GLN A 215 -6.02 -3.75 -7.68
N ARG A 216 -5.94 -5.07 -7.48
CA ARG A 216 -5.04 -5.74 -6.55
C ARG A 216 -4.07 -6.61 -7.34
N LEU A 217 -2.81 -6.56 -6.96
CA LEU A 217 -1.76 -7.44 -7.47
C LEU A 217 -1.09 -8.12 -6.28
N VAL A 218 -1.29 -9.43 -6.20
CA VAL A 218 -0.38 -10.32 -5.47
C VAL A 218 0.86 -10.52 -6.35
N PRO A 219 2.09 -10.35 -5.82
CA PRO A 219 3.30 -10.59 -6.60
C PRO A 219 3.24 -11.94 -7.33
N PRO A 220 3.66 -12.02 -8.61
CA PRO A 220 3.53 -13.22 -9.43
C PRO A 220 4.59 -14.27 -9.07
N VAL A 221 4.57 -14.70 -7.81
CA VAL A 221 5.47 -15.68 -7.21
C VAL A 221 5.07 -17.11 -7.59
N PRO A 222 6.00 -18.08 -7.49
CA PRO A 222 5.72 -19.46 -7.92
C PRO A 222 4.60 -20.16 -7.13
N ASP A 223 4.44 -19.83 -5.85
CA ASP A 223 3.44 -20.42 -4.95
C ASP A 223 2.77 -19.31 -4.13
N GLU A 224 1.57 -18.92 -4.55
CA GLU A 224 0.79 -17.85 -3.90
C GLU A 224 0.38 -18.22 -2.47
N GLU A 225 0.02 -19.48 -2.21
CA GLU A 225 -0.41 -19.93 -0.88
C GLU A 225 0.77 -19.87 0.11
N ALA A 226 1.95 -20.36 -0.30
CA ALA A 226 3.16 -20.25 0.48
C ALA A 226 3.55 -18.77 0.71
N TYR A 227 3.39 -17.93 -0.31
CA TYR A 227 3.66 -16.49 -0.20
C TYR A 227 2.71 -15.78 0.78
N MET A 228 1.44 -16.19 0.85
CA MET A 228 0.51 -15.68 1.85
C MET A 228 0.94 -16.04 3.27
N ILE A 229 1.73 -17.09 3.49
CA ILE A 229 2.23 -17.44 4.83
C ILE A 229 3.60 -16.80 5.10
N HIS A 230 4.49 -16.83 4.11
CA HIS A 230 5.92 -16.56 4.29
C HIS A 230 6.36 -15.20 3.73
N GLY A 231 5.54 -14.50 2.95
CA GLY A 231 5.90 -13.24 2.31
C GLY A 231 7.20 -13.35 1.51
N MET A 232 8.07 -12.33 1.61
CA MET A 232 9.36 -12.32 0.90
C MET A 232 10.50 -13.11 1.61
N ASN A 233 10.18 -14.06 2.48
CA ASN A 233 11.21 -14.89 3.11
C ASN A 233 11.89 -15.84 2.12
N PRO A 234 11.16 -16.61 1.29
CA PRO A 234 11.79 -17.40 0.23
C PRO A 234 12.51 -16.48 -0.76
N LEU A 235 13.71 -16.87 -1.18
CA LEU A 235 14.55 -16.01 -2.04
C LEU A 235 13.90 -15.74 -3.40
N ALA A 236 13.26 -16.76 -4.00
CA ALA A 236 12.56 -16.59 -5.27
C ALA A 236 11.46 -15.52 -5.18
N ASP A 237 10.67 -15.56 -4.12
CA ASP A 237 9.59 -14.59 -3.88
C ASP A 237 10.17 -13.21 -3.60
N ARG A 238 11.26 -13.13 -2.83
CA ARG A 238 11.95 -11.88 -2.52
C ARG A 238 12.44 -11.15 -3.78
N HIS A 239 13.03 -11.89 -4.71
CA HIS A 239 13.44 -11.32 -6.01
C HIS A 239 12.24 -10.67 -6.71
N ILE A 240 11.13 -11.39 -6.85
CA ILE A 240 9.93 -10.91 -7.55
C ILE A 240 9.31 -9.72 -6.82
N VAL A 241 9.22 -9.77 -5.49
CA VAL A 241 8.72 -8.68 -4.65
C VAL A 241 9.50 -7.39 -4.88
N PHE A 242 10.84 -7.45 -4.91
CA PHE A 242 11.64 -6.26 -5.17
C PHE A 242 11.46 -5.72 -6.59
N GLN A 243 11.25 -6.58 -7.59
CA GLN A 243 10.92 -6.13 -8.93
C GLN A 243 9.54 -5.45 -8.98
N CYS A 244 8.54 -5.96 -8.25
CA CYS A 244 7.23 -5.32 -8.11
C CYS A 244 7.32 -3.97 -7.39
N LEU A 245 8.14 -3.85 -6.34
CA LEU A 245 8.36 -2.58 -5.64
C LEU A 245 9.03 -1.55 -6.54
N GLU A 246 10.03 -1.93 -7.32
CA GLU A 246 10.65 -1.00 -8.28
C GLU A 246 9.71 -0.62 -9.43
N ALA A 247 8.89 -1.55 -9.91
CA ALA A 247 7.83 -1.24 -10.87
C ALA A 247 6.81 -0.26 -10.28
N MET A 248 6.44 -0.45 -9.00
CA MET A 248 5.54 0.43 -8.26
C MET A 248 6.11 1.83 -8.10
N ARG A 249 7.41 1.95 -7.80
CA ARG A 249 8.12 3.24 -7.77
C ARG A 249 8.06 3.96 -9.11
N GLY A 250 8.11 3.23 -10.22
CA GLY A 250 7.96 3.78 -11.57
C GLY A 250 6.58 4.38 -11.87
N LEU A 251 5.58 4.15 -11.02
CA LEU A 251 4.24 4.75 -11.12
C LEU A 251 4.14 6.12 -10.40
N LEU A 252 5.17 6.50 -9.63
CA LEU A 252 5.22 7.74 -8.84
C LEU A 252 5.97 8.83 -9.60
#